data_AF-A0A8H6P122-F1
#
_entry.id   AF-A0A8H6P122-F1
#
_cell.length_a   1.000
_cell.length_b   1.000
_cell.length_c   1.000
_cell.angle_alpha   90.00
_cell.angle_beta   90.00
_cell.angle_gamma   90.00
#
_symmetry.space_group_name_H-M   'P 1'
#
loop_
_entity.id
_entity.type
_entity.pdbx_description
1 polymer ?
#
loop_
_entity_poly.entity_id
_entity_poly.type
_entity_poly.pdbx_seq_one_letter_code
_entity_poly.pdbx_strand_id
1 'polypeptide(L)'
;MRYMEQILDIAGALGHRDHTHAAGLTEPIYQSYRIIYEIAVKVIDGTMGQREAYDANLVRKTLLLVSQNGWGEKGIALDVHSPDNRALMRLLCICNATTAGGGETADLVWETFYGEISDETGDLLVEGLNVEGSAYRPAVQVTYSPSVCSAAIKASKGGGTDGQKKALAAVFRYLARVLTITPADVEGLSGAVTVVERDIREKVMGVITSESFQKNPDVLDEVDVPEIEIAAWTDL
;
A
#
# COMPACT_ATOMS: atom_id res chain seq x y z
N MET A 1 17.33 17.29 -11.11
CA MET A 1 17.43 16.39 -12.28
C MET A 1 16.79 15.03 -12.00
N ARG A 2 17.10 14.34 -10.89
CA ARG A 2 16.57 13.00 -10.56
C ARG A 2 15.03 12.83 -10.58
N TYR A 3 14.26 13.85 -10.19
CA TYR A 3 12.79 13.79 -10.29
C TYR A 3 12.30 13.68 -11.73
N MET A 4 12.84 14.50 -12.64
CA MET A 4 12.46 14.44 -14.05
C MET A 4 12.90 13.12 -14.70
N GLU A 5 14.06 12.59 -14.31
CA GLU A 5 14.52 11.27 -14.75
C GLU A 5 13.54 10.17 -14.32
N GLN A 6 13.07 10.16 -13.07
CA GLN A 6 12.07 9.20 -12.60
C GLN A 6 10.74 9.31 -13.38
N ILE A 7 10.26 10.54 -13.64
CA ILE A 7 9.05 10.76 -14.44
C ILE A 7 9.22 10.19 -15.86
N LEU A 8 10.39 10.40 -16.47
CA LEU A 8 10.70 9.88 -17.81
C LEU A 8 10.85 8.36 -17.81
N ASP A 9 11.43 7.76 -16.77
CA ASP A 9 11.51 6.31 -16.60
C ASP A 9 10.11 5.68 -16.53
N ILE A 10 9.18 6.30 -15.80
CA ILE A 10 7.77 5.83 -15.74
C ILE A 10 7.08 5.96 -17.10
N ALA A 11 7.27 7.09 -17.77
CA ALA A 11 6.73 7.31 -19.11
C ALA A 11 7.29 6.30 -20.13
N GLY A 12 8.56 5.92 -19.97
CA GLY A 12 9.26 4.95 -20.83
C GLY A 12 9.11 3.49 -20.41
N ALA A 13 8.62 3.19 -19.20
CA ALA A 13 8.64 1.87 -18.60
C ALA A 13 7.97 0.78 -19.46
N LEU A 14 6.97 1.16 -20.26
CA LEU A 14 6.26 0.27 -21.17
C LEU A 14 6.51 0.58 -22.65
N GLY A 15 7.33 1.58 -22.96
CA GLY A 15 7.66 1.96 -24.34
C GLY A 15 8.39 0.87 -25.13
N HIS A 16 9.03 -0.09 -24.44
CA HIS A 16 9.64 -1.28 -25.05
C HIS A 16 8.63 -2.34 -25.49
N ARG A 17 7.37 -2.28 -25.00
CA ARG A 17 6.32 -3.25 -25.34
C ARG A 17 5.46 -2.79 -26.50
N ASP A 18 5.15 -1.49 -26.57
CA ASP A 18 4.40 -0.90 -27.66
C ASP A 18 4.54 0.64 -27.62
N HIS A 19 4.75 1.28 -28.78
CA HIS A 19 4.83 2.73 -28.98
C HIS A 19 3.61 3.53 -28.47
N THR A 20 2.46 2.89 -28.27
CA THR A 20 1.27 3.52 -27.66
C THR A 20 1.33 3.61 -26.13
N HIS A 21 2.30 2.94 -25.48
CA HIS A 21 2.35 2.80 -24.02
C HIS A 21 3.06 3.96 -23.27
N ALA A 22 3.28 5.10 -23.93
CA ALA A 22 3.42 6.38 -23.22
C ALA A 22 2.19 6.70 -22.33
N ALA A 23 1.09 5.93 -22.48
CA ALA A 23 -0.10 5.94 -21.64
C ALA A 23 0.11 5.62 -20.14
N GLY A 24 1.30 5.14 -19.74
CA GLY A 24 1.60 4.86 -18.33
C GLY A 24 1.70 6.12 -17.46
N LEU A 25 2.13 7.25 -18.02
CA LEU A 25 2.20 8.54 -17.32
C LEU A 25 0.88 9.30 -17.50
N THR A 26 -0.11 8.99 -16.66
CA THR A 26 -1.37 9.72 -16.60
C THR A 26 -1.28 10.90 -15.64
N GLU A 27 -2.17 11.89 -15.76
CA GLU A 27 -2.22 13.04 -14.85
C GLU A 27 -2.29 12.63 -13.36
N PRO A 28 -3.15 11.66 -12.93
CA PRO A 28 -3.16 11.22 -11.54
C PRO A 28 -1.84 10.58 -11.06
N ILE A 29 -1.13 9.89 -11.96
CA ILE A 29 0.18 9.32 -11.68
C ILE A 29 1.23 10.45 -11.55
N TYR A 30 1.25 11.39 -12.48
CA TYR A 30 2.14 12.56 -12.38
C TYR A 30 1.92 13.33 -11.07
N GLN A 31 0.66 13.61 -10.72
CA GLN A 31 0.29 14.29 -9.48
C GLN A 31 0.77 13.52 -8.24
N SER A 32 0.65 12.20 -8.28
CA SER A 32 1.14 11.31 -7.24
C SER A 32 2.64 11.43 -6.98
N TYR A 33 3.46 11.52 -8.02
CA TYR A 33 4.91 11.73 -7.91
C TYR A 33 5.25 13.15 -7.48
N ARG A 34 4.52 14.15 -8.01
CA ARG A 34 4.69 15.55 -7.63
C ARG A 34 4.46 15.76 -6.13
N ILE A 35 3.42 15.16 -5.56
CA ILE A 35 3.11 15.21 -4.13
C ILE A 35 4.31 14.73 -3.30
N ILE A 36 4.86 13.56 -3.63
CA ILE A 36 6.00 12.98 -2.91
C ILE A 36 7.24 13.86 -3.07
N TYR A 37 7.51 14.36 -4.27
CA TYR A 37 8.65 15.24 -4.52
C TYR A 37 8.60 16.50 -3.65
N GLU A 38 7.46 17.20 -3.64
CA GLU A 38 7.28 18.40 -2.84
C GLU A 38 7.45 18.15 -1.34
N ILE A 39 6.98 17.01 -0.86
CA ILE A 39 7.13 16.59 0.55
C ILE A 39 8.58 16.23 0.85
N ALA A 40 9.22 15.44 -0.01
CA ALA A 40 10.59 14.99 0.17
C ALA A 40 11.57 16.17 0.23
N VAL A 41 11.38 17.20 -0.61
CA VAL A 41 12.17 18.44 -0.55
C VAL A 41 12.07 19.08 0.84
N LYS A 42 10.87 19.19 1.41
CA LYS A 42 10.68 19.78 2.74
C LYS A 42 11.35 18.98 3.86
N VAL A 43 11.34 17.65 3.77
CA VAL A 43 12.03 16.76 4.71
C VAL A 43 13.54 16.91 4.60
N ILE A 44 14.08 16.91 3.37
CA ILE A 44 15.52 17.10 3.10
C ILE A 44 15.99 18.46 3.64
N ASP A 45 15.19 19.51 3.46
CA ASP A 45 15.49 20.86 3.94
C ASP A 45 15.28 21.02 5.46
N GLY A 46 14.85 19.97 6.17
CA GLY A 46 14.63 19.98 7.62
C GLY A 46 13.40 20.79 8.07
N THR A 47 12.54 21.20 7.14
CA THR A 47 11.35 22.03 7.41
C THR A 47 10.09 21.21 7.73
N MET A 48 10.17 19.88 7.61
CA MET A 48 9.07 18.96 7.85
C MET A 48 9.61 17.66 8.45
N GLY A 49 8.98 17.17 9.53
CA GLY A 49 9.34 15.90 10.15
C GLY A 49 8.90 14.68 9.33
N GLN A 50 9.48 13.50 9.58
CA GLN A 50 9.13 12.27 8.85
C GLN A 50 7.63 11.92 8.98
N ARG A 51 7.10 11.98 10.20
CA ARG A 51 5.68 11.68 10.45
C ARG A 51 4.75 12.69 9.77
N GLU A 52 5.06 13.97 9.90
CA GLU A 52 4.31 15.04 9.25
C GLU A 52 4.33 14.88 7.71
N ALA A 53 5.47 14.52 7.14
CA ALA A 53 5.61 14.24 5.72
C ALA A 53 4.74 13.07 5.26
N TYR A 54 4.69 12.00 6.06
CA TYR A 54 3.86 10.85 5.78
C TYR A 54 2.37 11.20 5.77
N ASP A 55 1.90 11.87 6.84
CA ASP A 55 0.50 12.28 6.97
C ASP A 55 0.13 13.29 5.87
N ALA A 56 1.01 14.23 5.53
CA ALA A 56 0.81 15.16 4.42
C ALA A 56 0.67 14.45 3.06
N ASN A 57 1.42 13.37 2.83
CA ASN A 57 1.27 12.57 1.62
C ASN A 57 -0.09 11.90 1.57
N LEU A 58 -0.52 11.26 2.65
CA LEU A 58 -1.83 10.62 2.74
C LEU A 58 -2.97 11.62 2.50
N VAL A 59 -2.95 12.78 3.16
CA VAL A 59 -3.97 13.82 2.99
C VAL A 59 -4.04 14.29 1.54
N ARG A 60 -2.89 14.59 0.92
CA ARG A 60 -2.86 15.07 -0.48
C ARG A 60 -3.30 13.98 -1.47
N LYS A 61 -2.99 12.72 -1.20
CA LYS A 61 -3.42 11.56 -2.01
C LYS A 61 -4.94 11.33 -1.90
N THR A 62 -5.50 11.44 -0.71
CA THR A 62 -6.96 11.37 -0.52
C THR A 62 -7.66 12.55 -1.19
N LEU A 63 -7.10 13.76 -1.12
CA LEU A 63 -7.64 14.92 -1.85
C LEU A 63 -7.61 14.73 -3.37
N LEU A 64 -6.58 14.06 -3.91
CA LEU A 64 -6.54 13.69 -5.31
C LEU A 64 -7.69 12.73 -5.68
N LEU A 65 -7.92 11.72 -4.85
CA LEU A 65 -9.04 10.77 -4.99
C LEU A 65 -10.42 11.47 -4.91
N VAL A 66 -10.60 12.39 -3.97
CA VAL A 66 -11.82 13.20 -3.84
C VAL A 66 -12.04 14.07 -5.08
N SER A 67 -11.01 14.81 -5.50
CA SER A 67 -11.14 15.83 -6.55
C SER A 67 -11.16 15.26 -7.98
N GLN A 68 -10.46 14.15 -8.24
CA GLN A 68 -10.31 13.59 -9.59
C GLN A 68 -11.16 12.34 -9.83
N ASN A 69 -11.48 11.58 -8.78
CA ASN A 69 -12.21 10.30 -8.91
C ASN A 69 -13.60 10.32 -8.27
N GLY A 70 -14.04 11.45 -7.71
CA GLY A 70 -15.41 11.64 -7.22
C GLY A 70 -15.73 10.96 -5.89
N TRP A 71 -14.72 10.51 -5.14
CA TRP A 71 -14.90 9.82 -3.86
C TRP A 71 -15.15 10.81 -2.69
N GLY A 72 -16.16 11.66 -2.87
CA GLY A 72 -16.39 12.90 -2.11
C GLY A 72 -16.63 12.71 -0.61
N GLU A 73 -17.84 12.31 -0.21
CA GLU A 73 -18.24 12.29 1.20
C GLU A 73 -17.34 11.39 2.06
N LYS A 74 -17.07 10.16 1.61
CA LYS A 74 -16.20 9.21 2.33
C LYS A 74 -14.77 9.75 2.44
N GLY A 75 -14.21 10.30 1.37
CA GLY A 75 -12.84 10.81 1.36
C GLY A 75 -12.67 12.10 2.17
N ILE A 76 -13.66 12.99 2.19
CA ILE A 76 -13.63 14.24 2.97
C ILE A 76 -13.73 13.97 4.48
N ALA A 77 -14.43 12.90 4.88
CA ALA A 77 -14.59 12.52 6.28
C ALA A 77 -13.34 11.86 6.89
N LEU A 78 -12.33 11.52 6.07
CA LEU A 78 -11.11 10.89 6.56
C LEU A 78 -10.23 11.88 7.31
N ASP A 79 -9.94 11.55 8.56
CA ASP A 79 -9.01 12.27 9.43
C ASP A 79 -7.71 11.48 9.61
N VAL A 80 -6.59 12.02 9.13
CA VAL A 80 -5.27 11.38 9.25
C VAL A 80 -4.80 11.23 10.71
N HIS A 81 -5.40 11.95 11.66
CA HIS A 81 -5.10 11.82 13.08
C HIS A 81 -5.86 10.67 13.76
N SER A 82 -6.90 10.12 13.13
CA SER A 82 -7.52 8.86 13.54
C SER A 82 -6.67 7.68 13.05
N PRO A 83 -6.20 6.76 13.93
CA PRO A 83 -5.42 5.59 13.52
C PRO A 83 -6.11 4.73 12.46
N ASP A 84 -7.42 4.50 12.60
CA ASP A 84 -8.22 3.70 11.65
C ASP A 84 -8.27 4.36 10.28
N ASN A 85 -8.62 5.65 10.24
CA ASN A 85 -8.66 6.43 9.01
C ASN A 85 -7.28 6.50 8.35
N ARG A 86 -6.22 6.69 9.12
CA ARG A 86 -4.85 6.72 8.60
C ARG A 86 -4.45 5.37 8.01
N ALA A 87 -4.79 4.26 8.65
CA ALA A 87 -4.56 2.91 8.12
C ALA A 87 -5.34 2.70 6.81
N LEU A 88 -6.61 3.11 6.76
CA LEU A 88 -7.41 3.07 5.55
C LEU A 88 -6.81 3.93 4.42
N MET A 89 -6.36 5.15 4.72
CA MET A 89 -5.68 6.01 3.74
C MET A 89 -4.43 5.35 3.17
N ARG A 90 -3.69 4.59 3.99
CA ARG A 90 -2.56 3.77 3.53
C ARG A 90 -3.01 2.63 2.63
N LEU A 91 -4.08 1.92 2.98
CA LEU A 91 -4.64 0.85 2.14
C LEU A 91 -5.15 1.39 0.80
N LEU A 92 -5.78 2.57 0.78
CA LEU A 92 -6.18 3.25 -0.46
C LEU A 92 -4.97 3.54 -1.36
N CYS A 93 -3.85 3.98 -0.77
CA CYS A 93 -2.61 4.18 -1.52
C CYS A 93 -2.01 2.85 -2.01
N ILE A 94 -1.95 1.84 -1.13
CA ILE A 94 -1.42 0.51 -1.46
C ILE A 94 -2.22 -0.10 -2.62
N CYS A 95 -3.55 -0.04 -2.57
CA CYS A 95 -4.42 -0.59 -3.61
C CYS A 95 -4.53 0.31 -4.86
N ASN A 96 -3.72 1.37 -4.98
CA ASN A 96 -3.73 2.31 -6.11
C ASN A 96 -5.09 3.00 -6.36
N ALA A 97 -5.87 3.28 -5.31
CA ALA A 97 -7.17 3.95 -5.43
C ALA A 97 -7.08 5.39 -5.97
N THR A 98 -5.88 5.99 -6.00
CA THR A 98 -5.65 7.36 -6.49
C THR A 98 -5.38 7.46 -8.00
N THR A 99 -5.42 6.35 -8.75
CA THR A 99 -5.25 6.37 -10.22
C THR A 99 -6.57 6.68 -10.94
N ALA A 100 -6.55 6.96 -12.25
CA ALA A 100 -7.76 7.20 -13.03
C ALA A 100 -8.78 6.05 -12.86
N GLY A 101 -10.04 6.38 -12.57
CA GLY A 101 -11.09 5.38 -12.30
C GLY A 101 -10.99 4.70 -10.92
N GLY A 102 -10.12 5.20 -10.03
CA GLY A 102 -9.85 4.58 -8.74
C GLY A 102 -10.95 4.71 -7.69
N GLY A 103 -12.07 5.40 -7.98
CA GLY A 103 -13.23 5.48 -7.10
C GLY A 103 -13.84 4.10 -6.79
N GLU A 104 -13.97 3.23 -7.79
CA GLU A 104 -14.44 1.85 -7.59
C GLU A 104 -13.47 1.04 -6.71
N THR A 105 -12.16 1.26 -6.88
CA THR A 105 -11.14 0.62 -6.04
C THR A 105 -11.18 1.16 -4.61
N ALA A 106 -11.44 2.46 -4.44
CA ALA A 106 -11.60 3.07 -3.12
C ALA A 106 -12.81 2.50 -2.38
N ASP A 107 -13.93 2.33 -3.06
CA ASP A 107 -15.11 1.70 -2.48
C ASP A 107 -14.86 0.23 -2.13
N LEU A 108 -14.22 -0.54 -3.02
CA LEU A 108 -13.81 -1.91 -2.70
C LEU A 108 -12.92 -1.97 -1.45
N VAL A 109 -11.92 -1.09 -1.34
CA VAL A 109 -11.03 -1.02 -0.17
C VAL A 109 -11.80 -0.66 1.09
N TRP A 110 -12.66 0.37 1.03
CA TRP A 110 -13.47 0.82 2.16
C TRP A 110 -14.41 -0.28 2.65
N GLU A 111 -15.18 -0.88 1.75
CA GLU A 111 -16.15 -1.93 2.08
C GLU A 111 -15.46 -3.19 2.59
N THR A 112 -14.30 -3.53 2.04
CA THR A 112 -13.52 -4.68 2.52
C THR A 112 -13.00 -4.43 3.93
N PHE A 113 -12.43 -3.25 4.17
CA PHE A 113 -11.81 -2.91 5.46
C PHE A 113 -12.83 -2.83 6.59
N TYR A 114 -14.04 -2.30 6.34
CA TYR A 114 -15.06 -2.15 7.38
C TYR A 114 -16.12 -3.27 7.41
N GLY A 115 -16.21 -4.10 6.37
CA GLY A 115 -17.33 -5.04 6.21
C GLY A 115 -16.96 -6.50 5.95
N GLU A 116 -15.73 -6.81 5.53
CA GLU A 116 -15.37 -8.17 5.08
C GLU A 116 -14.25 -8.81 5.90
N ILE A 117 -13.47 -8.02 6.62
CA ILE A 117 -12.46 -8.51 7.55
C ILE A 117 -12.99 -8.49 8.99
N SER A 118 -12.47 -9.38 9.81
CA SER A 118 -12.77 -9.39 11.25
C SER A 118 -12.15 -8.19 11.97
N ASP A 119 -12.74 -7.78 13.10
CA ASP A 119 -12.19 -6.73 13.98
C ASP A 119 -10.73 -7.00 14.33
N GLU A 120 -10.38 -8.26 14.61
CA GLU A 120 -9.02 -8.67 14.97
C GLU A 120 -8.02 -8.48 13.81
N THR A 121 -8.44 -8.73 12.57
CA THR A 121 -7.64 -8.38 11.37
C THR A 121 -7.54 -6.87 11.19
N GLY A 122 -8.64 -6.15 11.42
CA GLY A 122 -8.69 -4.69 11.38
C GLY A 122 -7.68 -4.08 12.35
N ASP A 123 -7.70 -4.51 13.60
CA ASP A 123 -6.81 -4.06 14.66
C ASP A 123 -5.34 -4.30 14.31
N LEU A 124 -4.99 -5.49 13.80
CA LEU A 124 -3.62 -5.80 13.37
C LEU A 124 -3.16 -4.92 12.19
N LEU A 125 -4.04 -4.65 11.23
CA LEU A 125 -3.75 -3.73 10.12
C LEU A 125 -3.55 -2.30 10.63
N VAL A 126 -4.45 -1.82 11.48
CA VAL A 126 -4.36 -0.48 12.08
C VAL A 126 -3.08 -0.35 12.88
N GLU A 127 -2.74 -1.35 13.69
CA GLU A 127 -1.52 -1.36 14.46
C GLU A 127 -0.28 -1.32 13.55
N GLY A 128 -0.16 -2.27 12.62
CA GLY A 128 1.01 -2.41 11.75
C GLY A 128 1.20 -1.24 10.78
N LEU A 129 0.11 -0.74 10.19
CA LEU A 129 0.13 0.41 9.28
C LEU A 129 0.32 1.75 10.01
N ASN A 130 0.38 1.80 11.33
CA ASN A 130 0.61 3.04 12.05
C ASN A 130 1.97 3.13 12.75
N VAL A 131 2.81 2.08 12.61
CA VAL A 131 4.19 2.06 13.10
C VAL A 131 5.08 3.02 12.30
N GLU A 132 5.76 3.93 12.98
CA GLU A 132 6.70 4.89 12.37
C GLU A 132 8.12 4.31 12.20
N GLY A 133 8.45 3.31 13.01
CA GLY A 133 9.75 2.64 13.01
C GLY A 133 10.64 3.14 14.12
N SER A 134 11.17 2.21 14.90
CA SER A 134 12.11 2.47 16.00
C SER A 134 12.96 1.21 16.24
N ALA A 135 14.06 1.36 16.97
CA ALA A 135 14.93 0.26 17.39
C ALA A 135 14.20 -0.94 18.01
N TYR A 136 13.14 -0.67 18.79
CA TYR A 136 12.39 -1.69 19.53
C TYR A 136 11.14 -2.17 18.79
N ARG A 137 10.72 -1.40 17.78
CA ARG A 137 9.52 -1.66 17.00
C ARG A 137 9.76 -1.16 15.58
N PRO A 138 10.49 -1.93 14.76
CA PRO A 138 10.74 -1.56 13.38
C PRO A 138 9.41 -1.44 12.61
N ALA A 139 9.34 -0.49 11.68
CA ALA A 139 8.24 -0.44 10.73
C ALA A 139 8.47 -1.50 9.65
N VAL A 140 7.39 -2.12 9.16
CA VAL A 140 7.48 -3.07 8.05
C VAL A 140 7.12 -2.38 6.75
N GLN A 141 8.06 -2.38 5.81
CA GLN A 141 7.83 -2.03 4.42
C GLN A 141 7.45 -3.30 3.65
N VAL A 142 6.19 -3.39 3.23
CA VAL A 142 5.70 -4.53 2.44
C VAL A 142 5.84 -4.23 0.96
N THR A 143 6.92 -4.70 0.34
CA THR A 143 7.23 -4.44 -1.07
C THR A 143 6.33 -5.28 -1.98
N TYR A 144 5.95 -4.73 -3.14
CA TYR A 144 4.98 -5.30 -4.10
C TYR A 144 3.51 -5.37 -3.65
N SER A 145 3.15 -4.86 -2.46
CA SER A 145 1.74 -4.76 -2.03
C SER A 145 0.79 -4.18 -3.09
N PRO A 146 1.17 -3.11 -3.83
CA PRO A 146 0.29 -2.57 -4.86
C PRO A 146 0.01 -3.52 -6.03
N SER A 147 1.03 -4.27 -6.45
CA SER A 147 0.90 -5.28 -7.50
C SER A 147 0.05 -6.45 -7.05
N VAL A 148 0.20 -6.88 -5.79
CA VAL A 148 -0.58 -7.93 -5.15
C VAL A 148 -2.07 -7.56 -5.08
N CYS A 149 -2.41 -6.37 -4.58
CA CYS A 149 -3.80 -5.90 -4.55
C CYS A 149 -4.41 -5.81 -5.96
N SER A 150 -3.67 -5.25 -6.92
CA SER A 150 -4.12 -5.13 -8.30
C SER A 150 -4.36 -6.50 -8.95
N ALA A 151 -3.48 -7.47 -8.68
CA ALA A 151 -3.62 -8.84 -9.18
C ALA A 151 -4.82 -9.55 -8.55
N ALA A 152 -5.05 -9.42 -7.24
CA ALA A 152 -6.19 -10.01 -6.55
C ALA A 152 -7.53 -9.49 -7.09
N ILE A 153 -7.66 -8.17 -7.24
CA ILE A 153 -8.86 -7.52 -7.80
C ILE A 153 -9.09 -7.95 -9.24
N LYS A 154 -8.02 -8.14 -10.03
CA LYS A 154 -8.11 -8.59 -11.42
C LYS A 154 -8.51 -10.07 -11.53
N ALA A 155 -7.93 -10.94 -10.71
CA ALA A 155 -8.19 -12.38 -10.72
C ALA A 155 -9.64 -12.71 -10.36
N SER A 156 -10.25 -11.90 -9.49
CA SER A 156 -11.62 -12.11 -9.00
C SER A 156 -12.71 -11.37 -9.80
N LYS A 157 -12.38 -10.71 -10.92
CA LYS A 157 -13.37 -9.98 -11.75
C LYS A 157 -14.56 -10.85 -12.18
N GLY A 158 -14.36 -12.16 -12.40
CA GLY A 158 -15.43 -13.09 -12.78
C GLY A 158 -16.50 -13.28 -11.70
N GLY A 159 -16.16 -13.02 -10.43
CA GLY A 159 -17.10 -13.09 -9.29
C GLY A 159 -17.80 -11.77 -8.98
N GLY A 160 -17.60 -10.72 -9.78
CA GLY A 160 -18.13 -9.37 -9.52
C GLY A 160 -17.57 -8.73 -8.25
N THR A 161 -18.24 -7.69 -7.75
CA THR A 161 -17.82 -6.91 -6.57
C THR A 161 -17.65 -7.77 -5.32
N ASP A 162 -18.53 -8.74 -5.07
CA ASP A 162 -18.44 -9.64 -3.92
C ASP A 162 -17.19 -10.54 -3.99
N GLY A 163 -16.89 -11.10 -5.16
CA GLY A 163 -15.66 -11.86 -5.39
C GLY A 163 -14.41 -11.00 -5.20
N GLN A 164 -14.45 -9.74 -5.64
CA GLN A 164 -13.35 -8.78 -5.47
C GLN A 164 -13.12 -8.41 -4.01
N LYS A 165 -14.19 -8.19 -3.25
CA LYS A 165 -14.14 -7.95 -1.80
C LYS A 165 -13.53 -9.14 -1.05
N LYS A 166 -13.97 -10.37 -1.35
CA LYS A 166 -13.38 -11.59 -0.75
C LYS A 166 -11.89 -11.74 -1.08
N ALA A 167 -11.51 -11.50 -2.33
CA ALA A 167 -10.12 -11.53 -2.75
C ALA A 167 -9.27 -10.47 -2.02
N LEU A 168 -9.81 -9.26 -1.86
CA LEU A 168 -9.13 -8.19 -1.14
C LEU A 168 -9.08 -8.45 0.37
N ALA A 169 -10.11 -9.05 0.96
CA ALA A 169 -10.13 -9.46 2.36
C ALA A 169 -9.03 -10.48 2.66
N ALA A 170 -8.83 -11.47 1.79
CA ALA A 170 -7.72 -12.42 1.91
C ALA A 170 -6.36 -11.72 1.85
N VAL A 171 -6.19 -10.75 0.93
CA VAL A 171 -4.96 -9.92 0.88
C VAL A 171 -4.78 -9.11 2.16
N PHE A 172 -5.84 -8.54 2.71
CA PHE A 172 -5.79 -7.75 3.95
C PHE A 172 -5.42 -8.61 5.17
N ARG A 173 -5.96 -9.83 5.28
CA ARG A 173 -5.52 -10.81 6.30
C ARG A 173 -4.05 -11.17 6.16
N TYR A 174 -3.60 -11.40 4.93
CA TYR A 174 -2.19 -11.66 4.66
C TYR A 174 -1.31 -10.46 5.03
N LEU A 175 -1.68 -9.25 4.64
CA LEU A 175 -0.96 -8.02 5.00
C LEU A 175 -0.92 -7.81 6.52
N ALA A 176 -1.99 -8.10 7.25
CA ALA A 176 -2.00 -8.04 8.72
C ALA A 176 -0.92 -8.93 9.34
N ARG A 177 -0.78 -10.16 8.83
CA ARG A 177 0.27 -11.10 9.25
C ARG A 177 1.67 -10.59 8.87
N VAL A 178 1.82 -10.06 7.66
CA VAL A 178 3.11 -9.53 7.17
C VAL A 178 3.54 -8.28 7.93
N LEU A 179 2.63 -7.43 8.38
CA LEU A 179 2.95 -6.23 9.16
C LEU A 179 3.25 -6.54 10.63
N THR A 180 2.87 -7.73 11.10
CA THR A 180 3.14 -8.17 12.48
C THR A 180 4.60 -8.59 12.61
N ILE A 181 5.30 -7.98 13.56
CA ILE A 181 6.66 -8.34 13.97
C ILE A 181 6.58 -9.22 15.22
N THR A 182 7.17 -10.41 15.15
CA THR A 182 7.26 -11.36 16.25
C THR A 182 8.60 -11.22 16.98
N PRO A 183 8.74 -11.76 18.21
CA PRO A 183 10.03 -11.80 18.90
C PRO A 183 11.14 -12.49 18.10
N ALA A 184 10.79 -13.51 17.31
CA ALA A 184 11.73 -14.22 16.44
C ALA A 184 12.22 -13.32 15.29
N ASP A 185 11.37 -12.43 14.78
CA ASP A 185 11.76 -11.50 13.71
C ASP A 185 12.82 -10.49 14.18
N VAL A 186 12.81 -10.09 15.45
CA VAL A 186 13.78 -9.13 15.98
C VAL A 186 15.00 -9.79 16.61
N GLU A 187 15.04 -11.11 16.66
CA GLU A 187 16.18 -11.86 17.20
C GLU A 187 17.40 -11.65 16.32
N GLY A 188 18.46 -11.05 16.88
CA GLY A 188 19.69 -10.76 16.15
C GLY A 188 19.67 -9.47 15.32
N LEU A 189 18.55 -8.74 15.28
CA LEU A 189 18.55 -7.38 14.73
C LEU A 189 19.36 -6.45 15.63
N SER A 190 20.18 -5.61 15.01
CA SER A 190 20.83 -4.51 15.70
C SER A 190 19.77 -3.56 16.27
N GLY A 191 19.97 -3.07 17.49
CA GLY A 191 19.14 -2.03 18.10
C GLY A 191 19.16 -0.67 17.38
N ALA A 192 19.79 -0.58 16.20
CA ALA A 192 19.73 0.57 15.31
C ALA A 192 18.71 0.41 14.17
N VAL A 193 18.16 -0.80 13.93
CA VAL A 193 17.23 -1.06 12.82
C VAL A 193 15.88 -0.41 13.10
N THR A 194 15.39 0.43 12.20
CA THR A 194 14.10 1.13 12.35
C THR A 194 13.07 0.75 11.30
N VAL A 195 13.51 0.21 10.16
CA VAL A 195 12.63 -0.27 9.10
C VAL A 195 13.16 -1.60 8.59
N VAL A 196 12.28 -2.58 8.49
CA VAL A 196 12.51 -3.86 7.84
C VAL A 196 11.63 -3.98 6.61
N GLU A 197 12.09 -4.71 5.62
CA GLU A 197 11.37 -5.02 4.40
C GLU A 197 10.89 -6.47 4.42
N ARG A 198 9.70 -6.71 3.86
CA ARG A 198 9.23 -8.04 3.46
C ARG A 198 8.81 -8.00 1.99
N ASP A 199 9.57 -8.65 1.12
CA ASP A 199 9.19 -8.87 -0.28
C ASP A 199 8.18 -10.03 -0.36
N ILE A 200 6.91 -9.69 -0.59
CA ILE A 200 5.82 -10.68 -0.66
C ILE A 200 5.63 -11.27 -2.07
N ARG A 201 6.38 -10.81 -3.08
CA ARG A 201 6.13 -11.15 -4.49
C ARG A 201 6.22 -12.64 -4.77
N GLU A 202 7.32 -13.27 -4.35
CA GLU A 202 7.58 -14.69 -4.67
C GLU A 202 6.58 -15.63 -3.99
N LYS A 203 6.23 -15.31 -2.73
CA LYS A 203 5.29 -16.12 -1.94
C LYS A 203 3.85 -15.97 -2.42
N VAL A 204 3.44 -14.76 -2.84
CA VAL A 204 2.03 -14.43 -3.05
C VAL A 204 1.60 -14.46 -4.52
N MET A 205 2.43 -13.99 -5.45
CA MET A 205 1.99 -13.78 -6.84
C MET A 205 1.60 -15.09 -7.55
N GLY A 206 2.30 -16.19 -7.26
CA GLY A 206 1.95 -17.51 -7.78
C GLY A 206 0.59 -18.00 -7.28
N VAL A 207 0.26 -17.71 -6.03
CA VAL A 207 -1.02 -18.09 -5.43
C VAL A 207 -2.16 -17.26 -5.99
N ILE A 208 -2.03 -15.93 -6.02
CA ILE A 208 -3.08 -15.02 -6.50
C ILE A 208 -3.44 -15.26 -7.97
N THR A 209 -2.45 -15.64 -8.79
CA THR A 209 -2.67 -15.91 -10.21
C THR A 209 -3.19 -17.31 -10.49
N SER A 210 -3.31 -18.17 -9.47
CA SER A 210 -3.79 -19.55 -9.62
C SER A 210 -5.31 -19.65 -9.75
N GLU A 211 -5.80 -20.76 -10.32
CA GLU A 211 -7.22 -21.09 -10.28
C GLU A 211 -7.75 -21.33 -8.86
N SER A 212 -6.90 -21.85 -7.97
CA SER A 212 -7.28 -22.12 -6.58
C SER A 212 -7.71 -20.85 -5.86
N PHE A 213 -6.96 -19.77 -6.03
CA PHE A 213 -7.31 -18.46 -5.46
C PHE A 213 -8.59 -17.88 -6.06
N GLN A 214 -8.81 -18.05 -7.37
CA GLN A 214 -10.05 -17.57 -8.02
C GLN A 214 -11.30 -18.30 -7.48
N LYS A 215 -11.17 -19.59 -7.14
CA LYS A 215 -12.26 -20.40 -6.57
C LYS A 215 -12.44 -20.15 -5.08
N ASN A 216 -11.33 -19.97 -4.36
CA ASN A 216 -11.30 -19.74 -2.92
C ASN A 216 -10.13 -18.82 -2.54
N PRO A 217 -10.36 -17.52 -2.30
CA PRO A 217 -9.29 -16.60 -1.91
C PRO A 217 -8.60 -16.94 -0.57
N ASP A 218 -9.28 -17.68 0.31
CA ASP A 218 -8.76 -18.03 1.64
C ASP A 218 -7.52 -18.93 1.58
N VAL A 219 -7.18 -19.50 0.42
CA VAL A 219 -5.90 -20.19 0.21
C VAL A 219 -4.68 -19.30 0.49
N LEU A 220 -4.84 -17.98 0.49
CA LEU A 220 -3.78 -17.04 0.86
C LEU A 220 -3.48 -17.06 2.37
N ASP A 221 -4.41 -17.51 3.20
CA ASP A 221 -4.22 -17.61 4.65
C ASP A 221 -3.20 -18.71 5.02
N GLU A 222 -2.98 -19.69 4.13
CA GLU A 222 -1.99 -20.76 4.29
C GLU A 222 -0.59 -20.38 3.79
N VAL A 223 -0.44 -19.20 3.17
CA VAL A 223 0.86 -18.77 2.64
C VAL A 223 1.74 -18.24 3.76
N ASP A 224 3.00 -18.67 3.78
CA ASP A 224 3.99 -18.18 4.73
C ASP A 224 4.29 -16.69 4.54
N VAL A 225 4.63 -16.04 5.64
CA VAL A 225 5.16 -14.67 5.64
C VAL A 225 6.65 -14.73 5.26
N PRO A 226 7.14 -13.85 4.36
CA PRO A 226 8.57 -13.79 4.03
C PRO A 226 9.42 -13.41 5.24
N GLU A 227 10.68 -13.85 5.22
CA GLU A 227 11.69 -13.39 6.17
C GLU A 227 11.92 -11.88 6.02
N ILE A 228 12.43 -11.26 7.08
CA ILE A 228 12.73 -9.83 7.09
C ILE A 228 14.08 -9.54 6.41
N GLU A 229 14.13 -8.45 5.67
CA GLU A 229 15.37 -7.84 5.18
C GLU A 229 15.54 -6.46 5.81
N ILE A 230 16.78 -5.98 6.00
CA ILE A 230 17.01 -4.68 6.65
C ILE A 230 16.91 -3.56 5.62
N ALA A 231 15.98 -2.62 5.83
CA ALA A 231 15.74 -1.51 4.91
C ALA A 231 16.34 -0.18 5.40
N ALA A 232 16.35 0.06 6.71
CA ALA A 232 16.91 1.30 7.28
C ALA A 232 17.47 1.15 8.70
N TRP A 233 18.40 2.04 9.04
CA TRP A 233 19.09 2.14 10.33
C TRP A 233 18.96 3.57 10.87
N THR A 234 19.14 3.74 12.18
CA THR A 234 19.41 5.04 12.81
C THR A 234 20.90 5.14 13.11
N ASP A 235 21.52 6.25 12.71
CA ASP A 235 22.87 6.59 13.18
C ASP A 235 22.76 6.99 14.67
N LEU A 236 23.35 6.17 15.56
CA LEU A 236 23.47 6.46 17.00
C LEU A 236 24.57 7.49 17.27
#